data_AF-A0A3B8X2C0-F1
#
_entry.id   AF-A0A3B8X2C0-F1
#
_cell.length_a   1.000
_cell.length_b   1.000
_cell.length_c   1.000
_cell.angle_alpha   90.00
_cell.angle_beta   90.00
_cell.angle_gamma   90.00
#
_symmetry.space_group_name_H-M   'P 1'
#
loop_
_entity.id
_entity.type
_entity.pdbx_description
1 polymer ?
#
loop_
_entity_poly.entity_id
_entity_poly.type
_entity_poly.pdbx_seq_one_letter_code
_entity_poly.pdbx_strand_id
1 'polypeptide(L)'
;MKRFFVAVAALAVTLSASAQSKSFTLGKWVEVENAILKELNRSYVDSLEVGRIERAGVDAKLEALDPYTVYVPEEEQEDFQMMLSNTYGGIGAIIYKPDVNGNV
;
A
#
# COMPACT_ATOMS: atom_id res chain seq x y z
N MET A 1 48.70 -13.90 -14.01
CA MET A 1 48.18 -12.63 -13.44
C MET A 1 47.18 -11.92 -14.36
N LYS A 2 47.52 -11.58 -15.61
CA LYS A 2 46.60 -10.88 -16.54
C LYS A 2 45.25 -11.60 -16.80
N ARG A 3 45.27 -12.93 -16.96
CA ARG A 3 44.06 -13.76 -17.14
C ARG A 3 43.12 -13.76 -15.92
N PHE A 4 43.68 -13.60 -14.73
CA PHE A 4 42.91 -13.56 -13.48
C PHE A 4 42.18 -12.22 -13.35
N PHE A 5 42.84 -11.11 -13.70
CA PHE A 5 42.22 -9.78 -13.76
C PHE A 5 41.07 -9.72 -14.78
N VAL A 6 41.21 -10.34 -15.94
CA VAL A 6 40.13 -10.40 -16.95
C VAL A 6 38.93 -11.21 -16.44
N ALA A 7 39.17 -12.33 -15.73
CA ALA A 7 38.10 -13.11 -15.14
C ALA A 7 37.33 -12.36 -14.05
N VAL A 8 38.05 -11.61 -13.19
CA VAL A 8 37.43 -10.77 -12.15
C VAL A 8 36.62 -9.62 -12.76
N ALA A 9 37.14 -8.98 -13.82
CA ALA A 9 36.41 -7.93 -14.53
C ALA A 9 35.14 -8.48 -15.21
N ALA A 10 35.20 -9.66 -15.84
CA ALA A 10 34.02 -10.30 -16.44
C ALA A 10 32.96 -10.68 -15.39
N LEU A 11 33.39 -11.14 -14.21
CA LEU A 11 32.49 -11.43 -13.09
C LEU A 11 31.84 -10.16 -12.52
N ALA A 12 32.58 -9.05 -12.45
CA ALA A 12 32.05 -7.76 -12.00
C ALA A 12 31.01 -7.17 -12.97
N VAL A 13 31.24 -7.31 -14.28
CA VAL A 13 30.30 -6.85 -15.32
C VAL A 13 29.01 -7.67 -15.30
N THR A 14 29.11 -8.99 -15.13
CA THR A 14 27.93 -9.88 -15.06
C THR A 14 27.11 -9.65 -13.79
N LEU A 15 27.74 -9.42 -12.63
CA LEU A 15 27.02 -9.02 -11.40
C LEU A 15 26.26 -7.69 -11.59
N SER A 16 26.91 -6.70 -12.19
CA SER A 16 26.32 -5.36 -12.43
C SER A 16 25.11 -5.43 -13.36
N ALA A 17 25.16 -6.24 -14.42
CA ALA A 17 24.04 -6.46 -15.33
C ALA A 17 22.84 -7.11 -14.64
N SER A 18 23.07 -8.04 -13.71
CA SER A 18 21.98 -8.71 -12.96
C SER A 18 21.24 -7.75 -12.03
N ALA A 19 21.95 -6.81 -11.39
CA ALA A 19 21.35 -5.80 -10.51
C ALA A 19 20.47 -4.82 -11.29
N GLN A 20 20.85 -4.47 -12.52
CA GLN A 20 20.06 -3.59 -13.39
C GLN A 20 18.68 -4.18 -13.73
N SER A 21 18.55 -5.51 -13.82
CA SER A 21 17.31 -6.17 -14.25
C SER A 21 16.12 -5.95 -13.29
N LYS A 22 16.35 -5.96 -11.97
CA LYS A 22 15.29 -5.76 -10.96
C LYS A 22 14.82 -4.31 -10.94
N SER A 23 15.75 -3.36 -10.83
CA SER A 23 15.43 -1.92 -10.85
C SER A 23 14.78 -1.50 -12.17
N PHE A 24 15.20 -2.10 -13.30
CA PHE A 24 14.56 -1.88 -14.59
C PHE A 24 13.10 -2.36 -14.61
N THR A 25 12.84 -3.56 -14.08
CA THR A 25 11.48 -4.11 -14.02
C THR A 25 10.57 -3.25 -13.14
N LEU A 26 11.08 -2.78 -12.00
CA LEU A 26 10.35 -1.86 -11.13
C LEU A 26 10.00 -0.56 -11.84
N GLY A 27 10.98 0.09 -12.48
CA GLY A 27 10.75 1.34 -13.22
C GLY A 27 9.71 1.18 -14.34
N LYS A 28 9.75 0.04 -15.05
CA LYS A 28 8.76 -0.28 -16.09
C LYS A 28 7.33 -0.32 -15.54
N TRP A 29 7.11 -0.95 -14.39
CA TRP A 29 5.77 -1.04 -13.81
C TRP A 29 5.26 0.33 -13.33
N VAL A 30 6.13 1.15 -12.75
CA VAL A 30 5.80 2.53 -12.36
C VAL A 30 5.43 3.38 -13.59
N GLU A 31 6.14 3.21 -14.70
CA GLU A 31 5.82 3.93 -15.95
C GLU A 31 4.45 3.49 -16.51
N VAL A 32 4.15 2.19 -16.47
CA VAL A 32 2.86 1.65 -16.89
C VAL A 32 1.71 2.19 -16.04
N GLU A 33 1.86 2.20 -14.71
CA GLU A 33 0.85 2.73 -13.78
C GLU A 33 0.56 4.22 -14.08
N ASN A 34 1.61 5.03 -14.26
CA ASN A 34 1.48 6.43 -14.66
C ASN A 34 0.78 6.60 -16.03
N ALA A 35 1.09 5.74 -17.01
CA ALA A 35 0.48 5.79 -18.33
C ALA A 35 -1.02 5.49 -18.26
N ILE A 36 -1.42 4.49 -17.46
CA ILE A 36 -2.83 4.13 -17.24
C ILE A 36 -3.58 5.31 -16.63
N LEU A 37 -3.06 5.92 -15.56
CA LEU A 37 -3.71 7.06 -14.89
C LEU A 37 -3.88 8.26 -15.82
N LYS A 38 -2.85 8.58 -16.62
CA LYS A 38 -2.92 9.66 -17.60
C LYS A 38 -3.98 9.39 -18.67
N GLU A 39 -4.04 8.16 -19.17
CA GLU A 39 -5.01 7.80 -20.21
C GLU A 39 -6.44 7.78 -19.68
N LEU A 40 -6.65 7.27 -18.45
CA LEU A 40 -7.94 7.39 -17.78
C LEU A 40 -8.34 8.86 -17.63
N ASN A 41 -7.46 9.72 -17.12
CA ASN A 41 -7.78 11.14 -16.93
C ASN A 41 -8.08 11.87 -18.25
N ARG A 42 -7.46 11.45 -19.35
CA ARG A 42 -7.65 12.06 -20.67
C ARG A 42 -8.91 11.57 -21.39
N SER A 43 -9.23 10.29 -21.22
CA SER A 43 -10.16 9.57 -22.11
C SER A 43 -11.41 9.04 -21.40
N TYR A 44 -11.46 9.07 -20.07
CA TYR A 44 -12.65 8.66 -19.33
C TYR A 44 -13.76 9.73 -19.41
N VAL A 45 -15.01 9.28 -19.44
CA VAL A 45 -16.17 10.14 -19.71
C VAL A 45 -16.52 11.06 -18.52
N ASP A 46 -16.33 10.56 -17.29
CA ASP A 46 -16.66 11.29 -16.06
C ASP A 46 -15.41 11.83 -15.35
N SER A 47 -15.63 12.70 -14.37
CA SER A 47 -14.57 13.15 -13.47
C SER A 47 -13.99 11.98 -12.68
N LEU A 48 -12.67 11.84 -12.67
CA LEU A 48 -11.98 10.82 -11.90
C LEU A 48 -11.66 11.29 -10.50
N GLU A 49 -12.07 10.50 -9.52
CA GLU A 49 -11.62 10.62 -8.14
C GLU A 49 -10.33 9.81 -7.96
N VAL A 50 -9.19 10.42 -8.30
CA VAL A 50 -7.88 9.74 -8.32
C VAL A 50 -7.55 9.10 -6.98
N GLY A 51 -7.83 9.77 -5.85
CA GLY A 51 -7.55 9.22 -4.52
C GLY A 51 -8.24 7.88 -4.25
N ARG A 52 -9.48 7.72 -4.72
CA ARG A 52 -10.25 6.46 -4.57
C ARG A 52 -9.67 5.35 -5.44
N ILE A 53 -9.23 5.66 -6.66
CA ILE A 53 -8.62 4.71 -7.59
C ILE A 53 -7.26 4.24 -7.07
N GLU A 54 -6.43 5.17 -6.60
CA GLU A 54 -5.14 4.86 -5.99
C GLU A 54 -5.29 3.97 -4.76
N ARG A 55 -6.25 4.29 -3.87
CA ARG A 55 -6.54 3.47 -2.69
C ARG A 55 -6.90 2.04 -3.07
N ALA A 56 -7.87 1.87 -3.97
CA ALA A 56 -8.26 0.55 -4.45
C ALA A 56 -7.09 -0.20 -5.13
N GLY A 57 -6.23 0.51 -5.85
CA GLY A 57 -5.03 -0.06 -6.45
C GLY A 57 -4.01 -0.52 -5.40
N VAL A 58 -3.77 0.25 -4.34
CA VAL A 58 -2.90 -0.15 -3.22
C VAL A 58 -3.47 -1.35 -2.49
N ASP A 59 -4.76 -1.35 -2.17
CA ASP A 59 -5.43 -2.46 -1.47
C ASP A 59 -5.30 -3.77 -2.27
N ALA A 60 -5.56 -3.73 -3.59
CA ALA A 60 -5.40 -4.88 -4.47
C ALA A 60 -3.93 -5.34 -4.60
N LYS A 61 -2.96 -4.40 -4.56
CA LYS A 61 -1.52 -4.73 -4.55
C LYS A 61 -1.13 -5.44 -3.25
N LEU A 62 -1.68 -5.03 -2.11
CA LEU A 62 -1.36 -5.59 -0.79
C LEU A 62 -2.05 -6.93 -0.53
N GLU A 63 -3.27 -7.14 -1.05
CA GLU A 63 -4.00 -8.42 -0.95
C GLU A 63 -3.18 -9.59 -1.52
N ALA A 64 -2.37 -9.33 -2.55
CA ALA A 64 -1.50 -10.33 -3.16
C ALA A 64 -0.25 -10.67 -2.31
N LEU A 65 0.09 -9.86 -1.30
CA LEU A 65 1.26 -10.06 -0.46
C LEU A 65 0.92 -10.94 0.75
N ASP A 66 0.02 -10.49 1.62
CA ASP A 66 -0.42 -11.17 2.83
C ASP A 66 -1.68 -10.50 3.44
N PRO A 67 -2.45 -11.18 4.30
CA PRO A 67 -3.69 -10.64 4.87
C PRO A 67 -3.49 -9.65 6.04
N TYR A 68 -2.26 -9.38 6.46
CA TYR A 68 -1.93 -8.55 7.61
C TYR A 68 -1.32 -7.19 7.22
N THR A 69 -0.88 -7.04 5.97
CA THR A 69 -0.38 -5.78 5.43
C THR A 69 -1.54 -4.98 4.84
N VAL A 70 -1.86 -3.86 5.47
CA VAL A 70 -2.92 -2.94 5.03
C VAL A 70 -2.38 -1.52 4.89
N TYR A 71 -2.92 -0.77 3.93
CA TYR A 71 -2.65 0.65 3.79
C TYR A 71 -3.64 1.45 4.63
N VAL A 72 -3.14 2.38 5.45
CA VAL A 72 -3.97 3.28 6.26
C VAL A 72 -3.70 4.71 5.77
N PRO A 73 -4.70 5.42 5.22
CA PRO A 73 -4.54 6.80 4.79
C PRO A 73 -4.46 7.75 5.99
N GLU A 74 -3.90 8.94 5.78
CA GLU A 74 -3.72 9.95 6.84
C GLU A 74 -5.04 10.37 7.49
N GLU A 75 -6.13 10.41 6.72
CA GLU A 75 -7.48 10.73 7.21
C GLU A 75 -8.02 9.70 8.23
N GLU A 76 -7.51 8.47 8.23
CA GLU A 76 -7.88 7.39 9.17
C GLU A 76 -6.86 7.25 10.32
N GLN A 77 -5.89 8.17 10.41
CA GLN A 77 -4.79 8.07 11.38
C GLN A 77 -5.30 8.09 12.83
N GLU A 78 -6.33 8.88 13.15
CA GLU A 78 -6.91 8.95 14.51
C GLU A 78 -7.53 7.62 14.92
N ASP A 79 -8.36 7.02 14.06
CA ASP A 79 -8.99 5.72 14.29
C ASP A 79 -7.95 4.62 14.45
N PHE A 80 -6.90 4.65 13.63
CA PHE A 80 -5.78 3.71 13.74
C PHE A 80 -5.04 3.84 15.07
N GLN A 81 -4.80 5.06 15.56
CA GLN A 81 -4.22 5.27 16.89
C GLN A 81 -5.15 4.76 18.00
N MET A 82 -6.47 4.94 17.86
CA MET A 82 -7.43 4.39 18.80
C MET A 82 -7.33 2.85 18.84
N MET A 83 -7.27 2.18 17.68
CA MET A 83 -7.08 0.72 17.60
C MET A 83 -5.80 0.25 18.30
N LEU A 84 -4.67 0.95 18.09
CA LEU A 84 -3.38 0.61 18.71
C LEU A 84 -3.35 0.88 20.22
N SER A 85 -4.01 1.96 20.66
CA SER A 85 -4.04 2.38 22.06
C SER A 85 -4.75 1.38 22.98
N ASN A 86 -5.39 0.33 22.44
CA ASN A 86 -6.25 -0.62 23.15
C ASN A 86 -7.36 0.07 23.98
N THR A 87 -7.65 1.33 23.68
CA THR A 87 -8.64 2.12 24.40
C THR A 87 -9.90 2.18 23.53
N TYR A 88 -10.86 1.30 23.83
CA TYR A 88 -12.17 1.33 23.20
C TYR A 88 -12.94 2.57 23.68
N GLY A 89 -13.19 3.53 22.79
CA GLY A 89 -13.93 4.77 23.09
C GLY A 89 -15.42 4.58 23.39
N GLY A 90 -15.99 3.39 23.16
CA GLY A 90 -17.42 3.15 23.24
C GLY A 90 -18.19 3.60 21.98
N ILE A 91 -19.46 3.20 21.88
CA ILE A 91 -20.39 3.64 20.81
C ILE A 91 -21.28 4.82 21.24
N GLY A 92 -20.95 5.48 22.36
CA GLY A 92 -21.78 6.54 22.95
C GLY A 92 -23.13 6.08 23.50
N ALA A 93 -23.38 4.78 23.63
CA ALA A 93 -24.62 4.24 24.15
C ALA A 93 -24.51 3.91 25.65
N ILE A 94 -25.46 4.42 26.44
CA ILE A 94 -25.64 4.03 27.84
C ILE A 94 -26.53 2.80 27.87
N ILE A 95 -25.99 1.64 28.22
CA ILE A 95 -26.78 0.43 28.45
C ILE A 95 -27.27 0.46 29.90
N TYR A 96 -28.57 0.74 30.09
CA TYR A 96 -29.22 0.72 31.39
C TYR A 96 -30.18 -0.47 31.47
N LYS A 97 -30.05 -1.27 32.53
CA LYS A 97 -31.02 -2.33 32.86
C LYS A 97 -31.81 -1.88 34.09
N PRO A 98 -33.09 -1.48 33.94
CA PRO A 98 -33.95 -1.21 35.09
C PRO A 98 -34.18 -2.49 35.89
N ASP A 99 -34.16 -2.37 37.21
CA ASP A 99 -34.46 -3.47 38.12
C ASP A 99 -35.97 -3.64 38.24
N VAL A 100 -36.47 -4.88 38.29
CA VAL A 100 -37.91 -5.20 38.15
C VAL A 100 -38.75 -4.66 39.32
N ASN A 101 -38.10 -4.31 40.44
CA ASN A 101 -38.71 -3.76 41.65
C ASN A 101 -38.18 -2.37 42.04
N GLY A 102 -37.38 -1.72 41.18
CA GLY A 102 -36.84 -0.39 41.45
C GLY A 102 -37.81 0.69 40.97
N ASN A 103 -38.15 1.63 41.86
CA ASN A 103 -39.04 2.75 41.54
C ASN A 103 -38.29 3.80 40.70
N VAL A 104 -38.10 3.53 39.42
CA VAL A 104 -37.82 4.47 38.33
C VAL A 104 -38.61 4.07 37.09
#